data_AF-A0A1H2ZAP7-F1
#
_entry.id   AF-A0A1H2ZAP7-F1
#
_cell.length_a   1.000
_cell.length_b   1.000
_cell.length_c   1.000
_cell.angle_alpha   90.00
_cell.angle_beta   90.00
_cell.angle_gamma   90.00
#
_symmetry.space_group_name_H-M   'P 1'
#
loop_
_entity.id
_entity.type
_entity.pdbx_description
1 polymer ?
#
loop_
_entity_poly.entity_id
_entity_poly.type
_entity_poly.pdbx_seq_one_letter_code
_entity_poly.pdbx_strand_id
1 'polypeptide(L)'
;MLKPTLNALAALFLMTAAVIPSHAADLKLLIDETTSVIPTDVTYRLSPEGLEVKGWVAKRQPHSGRILGHVEIRLLDENGSLLAQKDTSMVRYSPTRSNPQKASFSTLVPDVPSGTAAIEVAHRVGKITAEH
;
A
#
# COMPACT_ATOMS: atom_id res chain seq x y z
N MET A 1 26.14 -21.40 63.14
CA MET A 1 26.48 -20.22 62.34
C MET A 1 26.35 -20.58 60.86
N LEU A 2 25.62 -19.72 60.15
CA LEU A 2 25.36 -19.54 58.71
C LEU A 2 25.34 -20.70 57.68
N LYS A 3 24.15 -20.86 57.07
CA LYS A 3 23.86 -21.52 55.79
C LYS A 3 24.33 -20.63 54.61
N PRO A 4 24.85 -21.17 53.50
CA PRO A 4 24.95 -20.41 52.27
C PRO A 4 23.65 -20.50 51.47
N THR A 5 23.06 -19.33 51.22
CA THR A 5 21.89 -19.07 50.40
C THR A 5 22.23 -19.15 48.90
N LEU A 6 21.40 -19.87 48.14
CA LEU A 6 21.41 -19.86 46.66
C LEU A 6 21.07 -18.46 46.16
N ASN A 7 21.96 -17.87 45.35
CA ASN A 7 21.66 -16.69 44.54
C ASN A 7 20.91 -17.13 43.28
N ALA A 8 19.59 -16.96 43.26
CA ALA A 8 18.80 -16.99 42.04
C ALA A 8 18.83 -15.59 41.41
N LEU A 9 19.66 -15.42 40.38
CA LEU A 9 19.68 -14.22 39.55
C LEU A 9 18.45 -14.27 38.62
N ALA A 10 17.36 -13.63 39.04
CA ALA A 10 16.19 -13.45 38.19
C ALA A 10 16.52 -12.40 37.11
N ALA A 11 16.82 -12.86 35.91
CA ALA A 11 16.89 -12.01 34.72
C ALA A 11 15.46 -11.57 34.35
N LEU A 12 15.10 -10.35 34.74
CA LEU A 12 13.86 -9.71 34.37
C LEU A 12 13.93 -9.34 32.88
N PHE A 13 13.41 -10.21 32.02
CA PHE A 13 13.13 -9.87 30.63
C PHE A 13 12.02 -8.81 30.62
N LEU A 14 12.42 -7.54 30.47
CA LEU A 14 11.54 -6.45 30.06
C LEU A 14 11.04 -6.79 28.65
N MET A 15 9.90 -7.48 28.57
CA MET A 15 9.12 -7.57 27.36
C MET A 15 8.62 -6.15 27.08
N THR A 16 9.39 -5.40 26.29
CA THR A 16 8.87 -4.24 25.58
C THR A 16 7.82 -4.78 24.63
N ALA A 17 6.57 -4.82 25.12
CA ALA A 17 5.42 -4.92 24.26
C ALA A 17 5.50 -3.70 23.33
N ALA A 18 6.05 -3.92 22.14
CA ALA A 18 5.85 -3.01 21.03
C ALA A 18 4.34 -2.99 20.83
N VAL A 19 3.70 -2.01 21.46
CA VAL A 19 2.33 -1.63 21.15
C VAL A 19 2.43 -1.14 19.73
N ILE A 20 2.31 -2.07 18.77
CA ILE A 20 2.01 -1.74 17.39
C ILE A 20 0.68 -1.01 17.53
N PRO A 21 0.62 0.32 17.33
CA PRO A 21 -0.66 0.99 17.34
C PRO A 21 -1.45 0.33 16.22
N SER A 22 -2.44 -0.48 16.61
CA SER A 22 -3.36 -1.11 15.69
C SER A 22 -4.24 0.01 15.15
N HIS A 23 -3.68 0.82 14.26
CA HIS A 23 -4.41 1.68 13.34
C HIS A 23 -5.10 0.78 12.32
N ALA A 24 -5.98 -0.10 12.80
CA ALA A 24 -7.14 -0.52 12.04
C ALA A 24 -8.16 0.64 12.08
N ALA A 25 -7.70 1.85 11.75
CA ALA A 25 -8.59 2.85 11.20
C ALA A 25 -8.96 2.29 9.83
N ASP A 26 -10.24 2.07 9.60
CA ASP A 26 -10.78 1.48 8.37
C ASP A 26 -10.50 2.48 7.24
N LEU A 27 -9.29 2.39 6.65
CA LEU A 27 -8.83 3.35 5.64
C LEU A 27 -9.77 3.25 4.44
N LYS A 28 -10.35 4.39 4.08
CA LYS A 28 -11.25 4.42 2.93
C LYS A 28 -10.45 4.23 1.66
N LEU A 29 -10.80 3.21 0.87
CA LEU A 29 -10.21 3.02 -0.44
C LEU A 29 -10.99 3.81 -1.50
N LEU A 30 -10.30 4.68 -2.22
CA LEU A 30 -10.81 5.49 -3.32
C LEU A 30 -10.14 5.06 -4.62
N ILE A 31 -10.94 4.81 -5.65
CA ILE A 31 -10.46 4.43 -6.97
C ILE A 31 -10.74 5.57 -7.93
N ASP A 32 -9.70 6.07 -8.59
CA ASP A 32 -9.85 7.05 -9.66
C ASP A 32 -10.37 6.34 -10.93
N GLU A 33 -11.60 6.69 -11.26
CA GLU A 33 -12.37 6.15 -12.36
C GLU A 33 -12.53 7.13 -13.53
N THR A 34 -11.76 8.22 -13.55
CA THR A 34 -11.92 9.29 -14.55
C THR A 34 -11.40 8.92 -15.94
N THR A 35 -10.58 7.88 -16.07
CA THR A 35 -9.96 7.48 -17.34
C THR A 35 -10.57 6.20 -17.92
N SER A 36 -10.17 5.81 -19.14
CA SER A 36 -10.57 4.55 -19.78
C SER A 36 -9.88 3.32 -19.19
N VAL A 37 -8.85 3.52 -18.37
CA VAL A 37 -8.01 2.49 -17.77
C VAL A 37 -8.02 2.72 -16.26
N ILE A 38 -8.70 1.85 -15.52
CA ILE A 38 -9.00 2.08 -14.11
C ILE A 38 -8.32 1.02 -13.23
N PRO A 39 -7.91 1.36 -11.99
CA PRO A 39 -7.56 0.36 -11.00
C PRO A 39 -8.78 -0.52 -10.65
N THR A 40 -8.56 -1.82 -10.47
CA THR A 40 -9.59 -2.82 -10.13
C THR A 40 -9.02 -3.83 -9.16
N ASP A 41 -9.88 -4.48 -8.37
CA ASP A 41 -9.49 -5.56 -7.43
C ASP A 41 -8.35 -5.10 -6.49
N VAL A 42 -8.40 -3.84 -6.06
CA VAL A 42 -7.39 -3.23 -5.21
C VAL A 42 -7.61 -3.67 -3.77
N THR A 43 -6.53 -4.13 -3.14
CA THR A 43 -6.49 -4.51 -1.74
C THR A 43 -5.31 -3.82 -1.09
N TYR A 44 -5.46 -3.51 0.19
CA TYR A 44 -4.37 -2.96 0.99
C TYR A 44 -4.22 -3.73 2.29
N ARG A 45 -3.02 -3.69 2.85
CA ARG A 45 -2.72 -4.27 4.16
C ARG A 45 -1.73 -3.38 4.88
N LEU A 46 -2.13 -2.89 6.05
CA LEU A 46 -1.21 -2.21 6.94
C LEU A 46 -0.38 -3.24 7.70
N SER A 47 0.93 -3.02 7.77
CA SER A 47 1.89 -3.87 8.46
C SER A 47 2.97 -3.02 9.14
N PRO A 48 3.81 -3.60 10.01
CA PRO A 48 4.94 -2.87 10.60
C PRO A 48 5.93 -2.30 9.58
N GLU A 49 6.01 -2.87 8.37
CA GLU A 49 6.87 -2.39 7.29
C GLU A 49 6.26 -1.21 6.51
N GLY A 50 4.98 -0.90 6.75
CA GLY A 50 4.22 0.12 6.05
C GLY A 50 2.93 -0.41 5.45
N LEU A 51 2.37 0.36 4.50
CA LEU A 51 1.13 0.02 3.79
C LEU A 51 1.46 -0.69 2.47
N GLU A 52 1.14 -1.97 2.41
CA GLU A 52 1.15 -2.73 1.16
C GLU A 52 -0.13 -2.42 0.39
N VAL A 53 -0.01 -2.01 -0.87
CA VAL A 53 -1.14 -1.81 -1.78
C VAL A 53 -0.89 -2.62 -3.05
N LYS A 54 -1.86 -3.47 -3.41
CA LYS A 54 -1.79 -4.32 -4.59
C LYS A 54 -3.12 -4.37 -5.30
N GLY A 55 -3.07 -4.58 -6.61
CA GLY A 55 -4.28 -4.71 -7.40
C GLY A 55 -3.98 -4.87 -8.86
N TRP A 56 -4.98 -4.51 -9.67
CA TRP A 56 -4.93 -4.59 -11.11
C TRP A 56 -5.29 -3.25 -11.72
N VAL A 57 -4.85 -3.04 -12.94
CA VAL A 57 -5.28 -1.95 -13.81
C VAL A 57 -5.92 -2.60 -15.02
N ALA A 58 -7.15 -2.23 -15.33
CA ALA A 58 -7.96 -2.83 -16.38
C ALA A 58 -8.54 -1.75 -17.30
N LYS A 59 -8.75 -2.11 -18.57
CA LYS A 59 -9.55 -1.27 -19.46
C LYS A 59 -11.02 -1.35 -19.04
N ARG A 60 -11.69 -0.21 -18.91
CA ARG A 60 -13.13 -0.12 -18.62
C ARG A 60 -13.96 -0.77 -19.74
N GLN A 61 -13.52 -0.60 -20.99
CA GLN A 61 -14.14 -1.22 -22.15
C GLN A 61 -13.08 -1.97 -22.96
N PRO A 62 -13.41 -3.15 -23.52
CA PRO A 62 -12.45 -3.87 -24.34
C PRO A 62 -12.05 -3.11 -25.60
N HIS A 63 -10.74 -2.85 -25.76
CA HIS A 63 -10.18 -2.28 -26.98
C HIS A 63 -8.74 -2.75 -27.22
N SER A 64 -8.22 -2.53 -28.43
CA SER A 64 -6.83 -2.85 -28.79
C SER A 64 -5.82 -1.91 -28.11
N GLY A 65 -4.55 -2.31 -28.07
CA GLY A 65 -3.45 -1.48 -27.54
C GLY A 65 -2.95 -1.85 -26.14
N ARG A 66 -1.75 -1.37 -25.79
CA ARG A 66 -1.11 -1.61 -24.49
C ARG A 66 -1.64 -0.63 -23.42
N ILE A 67 -1.72 -1.07 -22.17
CA ILE A 67 -1.87 -0.21 -21.00
C ILE A 67 -0.48 0.33 -20.72
N LEU A 68 -0.32 1.63 -20.90
CA LEU A 68 0.91 2.37 -20.62
C LEU A 68 0.72 3.19 -19.35
N GLY A 69 1.81 3.69 -18.78
CA GLY A 69 1.80 4.57 -17.62
C GLY A 69 2.22 3.87 -16.33
N HIS A 70 1.66 4.33 -15.21
CA HIS A 70 1.96 3.85 -13.86
C HIS A 70 0.71 3.97 -12.98
N VAL A 71 0.80 3.42 -11.77
CA VAL A 71 -0.21 3.60 -10.72
C VAL A 71 0.34 4.58 -9.70
N GLU A 72 -0.45 5.58 -9.38
CA GLU A 72 -0.20 6.57 -8.35
C GLU A 72 -1.05 6.21 -7.13
N ILE A 73 -0.40 6.12 -5.97
CA ILE A 73 -1.06 5.88 -4.68
C ILE A 73 -0.87 7.12 -3.83
N ARG A 74 -1.98 7.68 -3.36
CA ARG A 74 -2.02 8.87 -2.53
C ARG A 74 -2.66 8.55 -1.19
N LEU A 75 -2.01 8.97 -0.12
CA LEU A 75 -2.53 8.90 1.23
C LEU A 75 -3.12 10.26 1.55
N LEU A 76 -4.39 10.27 1.92
CA LEU A 76 -5.16 11.49 2.17
C LEU A 76 -5.61 11.56 3.63
N ASP A 77 -5.71 12.78 4.16
CA ASP A 77 -6.36 13.05 5.44
C ASP A 77 -7.90 13.00 5.35
N GLU A 78 -8.60 13.23 6.46
CA GLU A 78 -10.07 13.26 6.51
C GLU A 78 -10.71 14.36 5.64
N ASN A 79 -9.96 15.43 5.34
CA ASN A 79 -10.40 16.54 4.49
C ASN A 79 -10.09 16.31 3.01
N GLY A 80 -9.41 15.21 2.66
CA GLY A 80 -8.95 14.91 1.32
C GLY A 80 -7.62 15.59 0.93
N SER A 81 -6.89 16.15 1.89
CA SER A 81 -5.56 16.73 1.66
C SER A 81 -4.52 15.64 1.47
N LEU A 82 -3.60 15.82 0.53
CA LEU A 82 -2.50 14.88 0.28
C LEU A 82 -1.48 14.90 1.41
N LEU A 83 -1.26 13.74 2.04
CA LEU A 83 -0.24 13.53 3.07
C LEU A 83 1.02 12.87 2.51
N ALA A 84 0.86 11.87 1.64
CA ALA A 84 1.96 11.17 1.00
C ALA A 84 1.54 10.64 -0.37
N GLN A 85 2.51 10.47 -1.25
CA GLN A 85 2.31 9.92 -2.58
C GLN A 85 3.39 8.90 -2.89
N LYS A 86 3.01 7.84 -3.60
CA LYS A 86 3.94 6.87 -4.17
C LYS A 86 3.48 6.36 -5.50
N ASP A 87 4.39 6.39 -6.47
CA ASP A 87 4.15 5.84 -7.79
C ASP A 87 4.71 4.42 -7.88
N THR A 88 4.03 3.55 -8.63
CA THR A 88 4.48 2.18 -8.88
C THR A 88 4.26 1.77 -10.33
N SER A 89 5.19 0.95 -10.83
CA SER A 89 5.13 0.40 -12.17
C SER A 89 4.13 -0.74 -12.26
N MET A 90 3.45 -0.83 -13.40
CA MET A 90 2.61 -1.98 -13.71
C MET A 90 3.46 -3.15 -14.23
N VAL A 91 3.17 -4.35 -13.75
CA VAL A 91 3.89 -5.58 -14.07
C VAL A 91 2.99 -6.52 -14.89
N ARG A 92 3.62 -7.23 -15.85
CA ARG A 92 3.05 -8.15 -16.85
C ARG A 92 2.30 -7.45 -17.99
N TYR A 93 2.74 -7.71 -19.22
CA TYR A 93 2.07 -7.21 -20.43
C TYR A 93 2.31 -8.08 -21.68
N SER A 94 1.50 -9.13 -21.83
CA SER A 94 1.24 -9.79 -23.11
C SER A 94 -0.23 -10.18 -23.18
N PRO A 95 -0.98 -9.78 -24.22
CA PRO A 95 -2.37 -10.18 -24.36
C PRO A 95 -2.44 -11.69 -24.60
N THR A 96 -2.86 -12.46 -23.60
CA THR A 96 -3.19 -13.88 -23.76
C THR A 96 -4.70 -14.06 -23.91
N ARG A 97 -5.13 -15.23 -24.40
CA ARG A 97 -6.56 -15.61 -24.48
C ARG A 97 -7.28 -15.53 -23.12
N SER A 98 -6.54 -15.66 -22.02
CA SER A 98 -7.06 -15.61 -20.65
C SER A 98 -6.97 -14.23 -19.98
N ASN A 99 -6.14 -13.29 -20.47
CA ASN A 99 -6.09 -11.95 -19.91
C ASN A 99 -5.51 -10.90 -20.90
N PRO A 100 -6.32 -10.44 -21.87
CA PRO A 100 -5.81 -9.59 -22.95
C PRO A 100 -5.61 -8.11 -22.55
N GLN A 101 -6.04 -7.69 -21.35
CA GLN A 101 -6.31 -6.27 -21.04
C GLN A 101 -6.18 -5.86 -19.55
N LYS A 102 -5.42 -6.59 -18.73
CA LYS A 102 -5.13 -6.20 -17.34
C LYS A 102 -3.64 -6.22 -17.04
N ALA A 103 -3.17 -5.29 -16.21
CA ALA A 103 -1.81 -5.26 -15.69
C ALA A 103 -1.84 -5.26 -14.15
N SER A 104 -0.98 -6.03 -13.50
CA SER A 104 -0.93 -6.07 -12.03
C SER A 104 -0.02 -4.98 -11.50
N PHE A 105 -0.24 -4.51 -10.27
CA PHE A 105 0.71 -3.67 -9.54
C PHE A 105 0.78 -4.11 -8.09
N SER A 106 1.93 -3.85 -7.47
CA SER A 106 2.13 -4.00 -6.03
C SER A 106 3.18 -2.98 -5.59
N THR A 107 2.97 -2.37 -4.43
CA THR A 107 3.96 -1.49 -3.82
C THR A 107 3.81 -1.45 -2.31
N LEU A 108 4.89 -1.02 -1.66
CA LEU A 108 4.94 -0.71 -0.24
C LEU A 108 5.16 0.79 -0.08
N VAL A 109 4.23 1.45 0.59
CA VAL A 109 4.39 2.82 1.07
C VAL A 109 4.98 2.75 2.48
N PRO A 110 6.30 3.00 2.65
CA PRO A 110 6.90 3.06 3.97
C PRO A 110 6.33 4.29 4.72
N ASP A 111 6.38 4.23 6.05
CA ASP A 111 6.11 5.39 6.93
C ASP A 111 4.76 6.10 6.65
N VAL A 112 3.66 5.35 6.80
CA VAL A 112 2.29 5.88 6.65
C VAL A 112 2.07 7.03 7.63
N PRO A 113 1.82 8.28 7.16
CA PRO A 113 1.65 9.43 8.04
C PRO A 113 0.47 9.23 9.00
N SER A 114 0.64 9.69 10.24
CA SER A 114 -0.47 9.78 11.18
C SER A 114 -1.55 10.71 10.64
N GLY A 115 -2.81 10.35 10.86
CA GLY A 115 -3.95 11.09 10.30
C GLY A 115 -4.32 10.70 8.86
N THR A 116 -3.66 9.69 8.27
CA THR A 116 -4.15 9.07 7.03
C THR A 116 -5.53 8.47 7.27
N ALA A 117 -6.51 8.91 6.49
CA ALA A 117 -7.90 8.46 6.54
C ALA A 117 -8.33 7.72 5.26
N ALA A 118 -7.71 8.02 4.13
CA ALA A 118 -8.03 7.39 2.85
C ALA A 118 -6.79 7.07 2.01
N ILE A 119 -6.94 6.07 1.15
CA ILE A 119 -5.98 5.66 0.13
C ILE A 119 -6.67 5.90 -1.21
N GLU A 120 -6.17 6.85 -2.00
CA GLU A 120 -6.55 7.02 -3.39
C GLU A 120 -5.59 6.25 -4.29
N VAL A 121 -6.13 5.45 -5.20
CA VAL A 121 -5.37 4.72 -6.21
C VAL A 121 -5.83 5.17 -7.58
N ALA A 122 -4.89 5.66 -8.37
CA ALA A 122 -5.16 6.22 -9.69
C ALA A 122 -4.22 5.65 -10.76
N HIS A 123 -4.74 5.49 -11.98
CA HIS A 123 -3.92 5.23 -13.15
C HIS A 123 -3.52 6.57 -13.80
N ARG A 124 -2.23 6.73 -14.08
CA ARG A 124 -1.68 7.93 -14.71
C ARG A 124 -0.83 7.57 -15.91
N VAL A 125 -0.85 8.43 -16.93
CA VAL A 125 0.01 8.33 -18.12
C VAL A 125 0.95 9.53 -18.12
N GLY A 126 2.25 9.29 -18.19
CA GLY A 126 3.27 10.34 -18.13
C GLY A 126 4.45 9.94 -17.27
N LYS A 127 5.27 10.94 -16.89
CA LYS A 127 6.43 10.72 -16.01
C LYS A 127 5.95 10.37 -14.61
N ILE A 128 6.60 9.38 -14.03
CA ILE A 128 6.57 9.11 -12.59
C ILE A 128 7.10 10.38 -11.91
N THR A 129 6.38 10.88 -10.91
CA THR A 129 6.85 12.01 -10.12
C THR A 129 8.01 11.48 -9.28
N ALA A 130 9.24 11.71 -9.76
CA ALA A 130 10.43 11.31 -9.03
C ALA A 130 10.43 12.03 -7.67
N GLU A 131 10.59 11.24 -6.60
CA GLU A 131 10.79 11.72 -5.23
C GLU A 131 11.85 12.84 -5.22
N HIS A 132 11.50 13.97 -4.60
CA HIS A 132 12.41 15.07 -4.27
C HIS A 132 12.83 14.96 -2.81
#